data_AF-A0A348UZS2-F1
#
_entry.id   AF-A0A348UZS2-F1
#
_cell.length_a   1.000
_cell.length_b   1.000
_cell.length_c   1.000
_cell.angle_alpha   90.00
_cell.angle_beta   90.00
_cell.angle_gamma   90.00
#
_symmetry.space_group_name_H-M   'P 1'
#
loop_
_entity.id
_entity.type
_entity.pdbx_description
1 polymer ?
#
loop_
_entity_poly.entity_id
_entity_poly.type
_entity_poly.pdbx_seq_one_letter_code
_entity_poly.pdbx_strand_id
1 'polypeptide(L)'
;KDDHARARRLAQVICDLPGITLNPEEVESNIIIFYFNHPRLTIPELVSRLKDRGILCLAVFGGVRLVTHKDVDDEDVDRAIKAFREILAG
;
A
#
# COMPACT_ATOMS: atom_id res chain seq x y z
N LYS A 1 -1.72 19.90 -4.03
CA LYS A 1 -1.18 19.37 -2.75
C LYS A 1 -2.00 18.12 -2.46
N ASP A 2 -1.93 17.18 -3.40
CA ASP A 2 -2.96 16.14 -3.62
C ASP A 2 -2.38 14.74 -3.44
N ASP A 3 -1.08 14.59 -3.64
CA ASP A 3 -0.30 13.41 -3.33
C ASP A 3 -0.43 13.01 -1.86
N HIS A 4 -0.41 13.97 -0.91
CA HIS A 4 -0.67 13.68 0.51
C HIS A 4 -2.09 13.17 0.75
N ALA A 5 -3.10 13.75 0.09
CA ALA A 5 -4.50 13.34 0.24
C ALA A 5 -4.72 11.94 -0.34
N ARG A 6 -4.11 11.65 -1.50
CA ARG A 6 -4.09 10.34 -2.14
C ARG A 6 -3.37 9.28 -1.30
N ALA A 7 -2.22 9.61 -0.72
CA ALA A 7 -1.50 8.73 0.19
C ALA A 7 -2.37 8.36 1.39
N ARG A 8 -3.03 9.36 1.99
CA ARG A 8 -3.90 9.16 3.15
C ARG A 8 -5.13 8.32 2.79
N ARG A 9 -5.76 8.57 1.63
CA ARG A 9 -6.87 7.75 1.11
C ARG A 9 -6.44 6.30 0.92
N LEU A 10 -5.29 6.06 0.28
CA LEU A 10 -4.76 4.70 0.10
C LEU A 10 -4.53 4.03 1.46
N ALA A 11 -3.87 4.73 2.39
CA ALA A 11 -3.60 4.25 3.74
C ALA A 11 -4.88 3.87 4.51
N GLN A 12 -5.91 4.71 4.46
CA GLN A 12 -7.21 4.46 5.10
C GLN A 12 -7.92 3.23 4.56
N VAL A 13 -7.75 2.90 3.28
CA VAL A 13 -8.43 1.75 2.70
C VAL A 13 -7.65 0.45 2.93
N ILE A 14 -6.31 0.50 2.89
CA ILE A 14 -5.49 -0.70 3.08
C ILE A 14 -5.32 -1.09 4.55
N CYS A 15 -5.50 -0.16 5.51
CA CYS A 15 -5.36 -0.49 6.94
C CYS A 15 -6.39 -1.51 7.42
N ASP A 16 -7.56 -1.59 6.77
CA ASP A 16 -8.62 -2.55 7.09
C ASP A 16 -8.40 -3.93 6.46
N LEU A 17 -7.35 -4.12 5.66
CA LEU A 17 -7.08 -5.38 4.97
C LEU A 17 -6.32 -6.38 5.85
N PRO A 18 -6.56 -7.69 5.67
CA PRO A 18 -5.97 -8.70 6.53
C PRO A 18 -4.45 -8.73 6.40
N GLY A 19 -3.79 -8.74 7.57
CA GLY A 19 -2.34 -8.77 7.67
C GLY A 19 -1.65 -7.42 7.45
N ILE A 20 -2.38 -6.32 7.28
CA ILE A 20 -1.81 -4.98 7.28
C ILE A 20 -1.97 -4.36 8.67
N THR A 21 -0.90 -3.76 9.18
CA THR A 21 -0.94 -2.91 10.37
C THR A 21 -0.35 -1.55 9.99
N LEU A 22 -1.22 -0.56 9.93
CA LEU A 22 -0.93 0.81 9.52
C LEU A 22 -1.78 1.76 10.33
N ASN A 23 -1.21 2.89 10.77
CA ASN A 23 -1.99 4.02 11.27
C ASN A 23 -2.10 5.09 10.16
N PRO A 24 -3.29 5.30 9.56
CA PRO A 24 -3.48 6.32 8.53
C PRO A 24 -3.23 7.75 9.03
N GLU A 25 -3.33 7.98 10.35
CA GLU A 25 -3.07 9.30 10.93
C GLU A 25 -1.58 9.68 10.91
N GLU A 26 -0.68 8.69 10.96
CA GLU A 26 0.76 8.88 10.84
C GLU A 26 1.21 9.18 9.39
N VAL A 27 0.32 9.00 8.42
CA VAL A 27 0.57 9.35 7.02
C VAL A 27 0.34 10.86 6.82
N GLU A 28 1.39 11.62 7.07
CA GLU A 28 1.41 13.09 6.92
C GLU A 28 2.02 13.55 5.58
N SER A 29 2.62 12.63 4.81
CA SER A 29 3.34 12.91 3.57
C SER A 29 2.86 12.04 2.41
N ASN A 30 3.61 12.08 1.31
CA ASN A 30 3.46 11.18 0.19
C ASN A 30 3.98 9.74 0.46
N ILE A 31 4.57 9.48 1.62
CA ILE A 31 5.15 8.19 1.99
C ILE A 31 4.21 7.45 2.94
N ILE A 32 3.89 6.20 2.60
CA ILE A 32 3.11 5.28 3.45
C ILE A 32 4.03 4.13 3.84
N ILE A 33 4.16 3.87 5.15
CA ILE A 33 4.89 2.72 5.68
C ILE A 33 3.93 1.92 6.54
N PHE A 34 3.74 0.65 6.21
CA PHE A 34 2.90 -0.25 6.99
C PHE A 34 3.65 -1.54 7.32
N TYR A 35 3.30 -2.13 8.46
CA TYR A 35 3.74 -3.47 8.81
C TYR A 35 2.85 -4.49 8.13
N PHE A 36 3.45 -5.58 7.67
CA PHE A 36 2.73 -6.65 7.00
C PHE A 36 3.02 -7.99 7.66
N ASN A 37 1.98 -8.60 8.21
CA ASN A 37 2.02 -9.90 8.87
C ASN A 37 0.79 -10.72 8.46
N HIS A 38 0.93 -11.54 7.43
CA HIS A 38 -0.14 -12.37 6.90
C HIS A 38 0.22 -13.85 7.02
N PRO A 39 -0.71 -14.74 7.45
CA PRO A 39 -0.41 -16.15 7.71
C PRO A 39 -0.01 -16.94 6.44
N ARG A 40 -0.41 -16.45 5.26
CA ARG A 40 -0.18 -17.14 3.96
C ARG A 40 0.72 -16.38 3.00
N LEU A 41 1.04 -15.11 3.29
CA LEU A 41 1.76 -14.24 2.37
C LEU A 41 2.92 -13.57 3.10
N THR A 42 4.07 -13.55 2.46
CA THR A 42 5.26 -12.87 2.98
C THR A 42 5.38 -11.48 2.34
N ILE A 43 6.18 -10.59 2.96
CA ILE A 43 6.47 -9.26 2.39
C ILE A 43 7.02 -9.36 0.95
N PRO A 44 8.02 -10.21 0.64
CA PRO A 44 8.51 -10.35 -0.74
C PRO A 44 7.44 -10.81 -1.72
N GLU A 45 6.57 -11.74 -1.32
CA GLU A 45 5.47 -12.25 -2.14
C GLU A 45 4.47 -11.13 -2.46
N LEU A 46 4.08 -10.34 -1.45
CA LEU A 46 3.21 -9.18 -1.62
C LEU A 46 3.84 -8.16 -2.59
N VAL A 47 5.11 -7.81 -2.38
CA VAL A 47 5.82 -6.85 -3.25
C VAL A 47 5.92 -7.36 -4.68
N SER A 48 6.18 -8.66 -4.89
CA SER A 48 6.21 -9.26 -6.23
C SER A 48 4.86 -9.15 -6.91
N ARG A 49 3.77 -9.53 -6.23
CA ARG A 49 2.40 -9.48 -6.80
C ARG A 49 1.92 -8.06 -7.09
N LEU A 50 2.31 -7.10 -6.27
CA LEU A 50 2.04 -5.68 -6.52
C LEU A 50 2.81 -5.18 -7.75
N LYS A 51 4.07 -5.59 -7.89
CA LYS A 51 4.91 -5.26 -9.04
C LYS A 51 4.34 -5.83 -10.35
N ASP A 52 3.83 -7.06 -10.34
CA ASP A 52 3.18 -7.67 -11.51
C ASP A 52 1.93 -6.89 -11.98
N ARG A 53 1.35 -6.08 -11.08
CA ARG A 53 0.22 -5.19 -11.34
C ARG A 53 0.62 -3.75 -11.63
N GLY A 54 1.92 -3.50 -11.81
CA GLY A 54 2.48 -2.18 -12.10
C GLY A 54 2.64 -1.28 -10.87
N ILE A 55 2.50 -1.80 -9.65
CA ILE A 55 2.60 -1.02 -8.40
C ILE A 55 3.96 -1.26 -7.77
N LEU A 56 4.80 -0.23 -7.78
CA LEU A 56 6.16 -0.30 -7.23
C LEU A 56 6.14 0.01 -5.73
N CYS A 57 6.66 -0.94 -4.95
CA CYS A 57 6.76 -0.85 -3.50
C CYS A 57 8.15 -1.28 -3.06
N LEU A 58 8.61 -0.77 -1.91
CA LEU A 58 9.88 -1.20 -1.32
C LEU A 58 9.61 -2.04 -0.07
N ALA A 59 10.16 -3.24 -0.01
CA ALA A 59 10.20 -4.02 1.22
C ALA A 59 11.15 -3.33 2.22
N VAL A 60 10.68 -3.13 3.45
CA VAL A 60 11.47 -2.61 4.56
C VAL A 60 11.41 -3.60 5.74
N PHE A 61 12.19 -3.35 6.80
CA PHE A 61 12.24 -4.27 7.93
C PHE A 61 10.87 -4.39 8.61
N GLY A 62 10.22 -5.56 8.45
CA GLY A 62 8.90 -5.86 9.01
C GLY A 62 7.71 -5.28 8.23
N GLY A 63 7.94 -4.60 7.09
CA GLY A 63 6.85 -3.91 6.39
C GLY A 63 7.12 -3.56 4.93
N VAL A 64 6.27 -2.70 4.39
CA VAL A 64 6.35 -2.20 3.02
C VAL A 64 6.23 -0.68 3.02
N ARG A 65 7.04 -0.04 2.19
CA ARG A 65 7.01 1.40 1.93
C ARG A 65 6.46 1.68 0.53
N LEU A 66 5.42 2.49 0.47
CA LEU A 66 4.84 3.06 -0.74
C LEU A 66 5.14 4.55 -0.81
N VAL A 67 5.23 5.09 -2.01
CA VAL A 67 5.41 6.53 -2.24
C VAL A 67 4.46 6.99 -3.34
N THR A 68 3.69 8.02 -3.07
CA THR A 68 2.80 8.68 -4.03
C THR A 68 3.50 9.92 -4.59
N HIS A 69 4.20 9.80 -5.72
CA HIS A 69 4.81 10.98 -6.35
C HIS A 69 3.80 11.75 -7.20
N LYS A 70 4.24 12.85 -7.83
CA LYS A 70 3.38 13.74 -8.65
C LYS A 70 2.69 13.04 -9.82
N ASP A 71 3.26 11.94 -10.31
CA ASP A 71 2.68 11.15 -11.41
C ASP A 71 1.66 10.10 -10.94
N VAL A 72 1.38 10.00 -9.63
CA VAL A 72 0.28 9.16 -9.13
C VAL A 72 -0.99 9.99 -9.15
N ASP A 73 -1.98 9.53 -9.90
CA ASP A 73 -3.33 10.09 -9.94
C ASP A 73 -4.32 9.27 -9.08
N ASP A 74 -5.60 9.65 -9.11
CA ASP A 74 -6.64 8.97 -8.36
C ASP A 74 -6.96 7.57 -8.93
N GLU A 75 -6.78 7.36 -10.23
CA GLU A 75 -6.98 6.05 -10.86
C GLU A 75 -5.90 5.05 -10.45
N ASP A 76 -4.65 5.52 -10.30
CA ASP A 76 -3.55 4.71 -9.77
C ASP A 76 -3.77 4.33 -8.31
N VAL A 77 -4.33 5.23 -7.50
CA VAL A 77 -4.73 4.92 -6.11
C VAL A 77 -5.81 3.84 -6.09
N ASP A 78 -6.84 3.97 -6.92
CA ASP A 78 -7.92 2.98 -6.99
C ASP A 78 -7.41 1.63 -7.54
N ARG A 79 -6.47 1.65 -8.50
CA ARG A 79 -5.77 0.45 -8.98
C ARG A 79 -4.97 -0.22 -7.85
N ALA A 80 -4.25 0.56 -7.05
CA ALA A 80 -3.50 0.05 -5.91
C ALA A 80 -4.43 -0.59 -4.88
N ILE A 81 -5.50 0.09 -4.48
CA ILE A 81 -6.53 -0.43 -3.57
C ILE A 81 -7.08 -1.77 -4.08
N LYS A 82 -7.45 -1.82 -5.36
CA LYS A 82 -8.00 -3.04 -5.98
C LYS A 82 -6.98 -4.17 -5.96
N ALA A 83 -5.72 -3.89 -6.29
CA ALA A 83 -4.64 -4.89 -6.24
C ALA A 83 -4.45 -5.46 -4.84
N PHE A 84 -4.39 -4.60 -3.81
CA PHE A 84 -4.28 -5.04 -2.42
C PHE A 84 -5.46 -5.92 -2.02
N ARG A 85 -6.69 -5.52 -2.34
CA ARG A 85 -7.89 -6.33 -2.07
C ARG A 85 -7.82 -7.69 -2.75
N GLU A 86 -7.47 -7.75 -4.03
CA GLU A 86 -7.39 -9.02 -4.76
C GLU A 86 -6.27 -9.94 -4.26
N ILE A 87 -5.13 -9.38 -3.84
CA ILE A 87 -4.02 -10.17 -3.29
C ILE A 87 -4.36 -10.72 -1.90
N LEU A 88 -5.04 -9.93 -1.07
CA LEU A 88 -5.29 -10.25 0.34
C LEU A 88 -6.66 -10.92 0.61
N ALA A 89 -7.59 -10.86 -0.34
CA ALA A 89 -8.89 -11.55 -0.23
C ALA A 89 -8.84 -13.05 -0.59
N GLY A 90 -7.74 -13.53 -1.18
CA GLY A 90 -7.49 -14.96 -1.46
C GLY A 90 -6.90 -15.68 -0.26
#